data_AF-A0A8J3G144-F1
#
_entry.id   AF-A0A8J3G144-F1
#
_cell.length_a   1.000
_cell.length_b   1.000
_cell.length_c   1.000
_cell.angle_alpha   90.00
_cell.angle_beta   90.00
_cell.angle_gamma   90.00
#
_symmetry.space_group_name_H-M   'P 1'
#
loop_
_entity.id
_entity.type
_entity.pdbx_description
1 polymer ?
#
loop_
_entity_poly.entity_id
_entity_poly.type
_entity_poly.pdbx_seq_one_letter_code
_entity_poly.pdbx_strand_id
1 'polypeptide(L)' 'MLTAHPIGIIAIIVIALLVFGGRGKISNIMGDLGKGITSFKKGLKDEVGDAKTADVDPADDALDVTPRKKD' A
#
# COMPACT_ATOMS: atom_id res chain seq x y z
N MET A 1 5.30 25.45 -23.81
CA MET A 1 6.56 24.69 -23.97
C MET A 1 6.82 23.68 -22.85
N LEU A 2 5.84 23.27 -22.05
CA LEU A 2 5.93 22.05 -21.24
C LEU A 2 4.52 21.73 -20.75
N THR A 3 3.70 21.11 -21.59
CA THR A 3 2.44 20.54 -21.12
C THR A 3 2.83 19.41 -20.18
N ALA A 4 2.60 19.61 -18.88
CA ALA A 4 2.62 18.53 -17.92
C ALA A 4 1.69 17.45 -18.47
N HIS A 5 2.25 16.36 -19.00
CA HIS A 5 1.48 15.20 -19.42
C HIS A 5 1.43 14.29 -18.20
N PRO A 6 0.40 14.38 -17.33
CA PRO A 6 0.18 13.36 -16.29
C PRO A 6 0.18 11.95 -16.91
N ILE A 7 -0.17 11.87 -18.20
CA ILE A 7 -0.11 10.69 -19.06
C ILE A 7 1.30 10.07 -19.14
N GLY A 8 2.37 10.87 -19.14
CA GLY A 8 3.75 10.34 -19.21
C GLY A 8 4.15 9.57 -17.96
N ILE A 9 3.80 10.10 -16.78
CA ILE A 9 4.02 9.41 -15.50
C ILE A 9 3.17 8.15 -15.42
N ILE A 10 1.93 8.20 -15.90
CA ILE A 10 1.04 7.03 -15.96
C ILE A 10 1.63 5.92 -16.82
N ALA A 11 2.18 6.24 -18.01
CA ALA A 11 2.81 5.25 -18.89
C ALA A 11 3.99 4.53 -18.21
N ILE A 12 4.83 5.27 -17.48
CA ILE A 12 5.97 4.71 -16.75
C ILE A 12 5.49 3.76 -15.64
N ILE A 13 4.47 4.15 -14.87
CA ILE A 13 3.89 3.31 -13.82
C ILE A 13 3.31 2.02 -14.42
N VAL A 14 2.58 2.10 -15.52
CA VAL A 14 2.01 0.92 -16.19
C VAL A 14 3.11 -0.04 -16.63
N ILE A 15 4.18 0.46 -17.27
CA ILE A 15 5.31 -0.37 -17.69
C ILE A 15 6.00 -1.02 -16.48
N ALA A 16 6.21 -0.28 -15.40
CA ALA A 16 6.77 -0.83 -14.18
C ALA A 16 5.90 -1.97 -13.62
N LEU A 17 4.58 -1.78 -13.53
CA LEU A 17 3.67 -2.83 -13.06
C LEU A 17 3.73 -4.11 -13.93
N LEU A 18 3.90 -3.98 -15.26
CA LEU A 18 4.09 -5.13 -16.14
C LEU A 18 5.44 -5.84 -15.89
N VAL A 19 6.54 -5.10 -15.80
CA VAL A 19 7.90 -5.66 -15.60
C VAL A 19 8.02 -6.35 -14.24
N PHE A 20 7.42 -5.78 -13.19
CA PHE A 20 7.43 -6.34 -11.84
C PHE A 20 6.43 -7.51 -11.66
N GLY A 21 5.66 -7.88 -12.69
CA GLY A 21 4.84 -9.09 -12.70
C GLY A 21 3.42 -8.93 -12.14
N GLY A 22 2.85 -7.72 -12.17
CA GLY A 22 1.47 -7.45 -11.76
C GLY A 22 1.24 -7.35 -10.25
N ARG A 23 -0.03 -7.18 -9.86
CA ARG A 23 -0.46 -6.89 -8.46
C ARG A 23 0.02 -7.92 -7.42
N GLY A 24 0.20 -9.20 -7.80
CA GLY A 24 0.55 -10.27 -6.87
C GLY A 24 1.93 -10.13 -6.21
N LYS A 25 2.98 -9.88 -6.98
CA LYS A 25 4.34 -9.71 -6.42
C LYS A 25 4.51 -8.38 -5.70
N ILE A 26 3.86 -7.33 -6.19
CA ILE A 26 3.90 -6.00 -5.59
C ILE A 26 3.15 -5.98 -4.26
N SER A 27 2.05 -6.72 -4.11
CA SER A 27 1.30 -6.79 -2.85
C SER A 27 2.11 -7.41 -1.72
N ASN A 28 2.89 -8.46 -2.00
CA ASN A 28 3.74 -9.09 -0.98
C ASN A 28 4.89 -8.16 -0.58
N ILE A 29 5.54 -7.51 -1.56
CA ILE A 29 6.63 -6.55 -1.30
C ILE A 29 6.10 -5.32 -0.55
N MET A 30 4.95 -4.78 -0.93
CA MET A 30 4.31 -3.67 -0.22
C MET A 30 3.84 -4.06 1.18
N GLY A 31 3.38 -5.30 1.38
CA GLY A 31 3.03 -5.83 2.69
C GLY A 31 4.24 -5.90 3.62
N ASP A 32 5.36 -6.43 3.15
CA ASP A 32 6.60 -6.52 3.94
C ASP A 32 7.23 -5.14 4.19
N LEU A 33 7.21 -4.26 3.20
CA LEU A 33 7.62 -2.86 3.37
C LEU A 33 6.72 -2.11 4.35
N GLY A 34 5.40 -2.31 4.29
CA GLY A 34 4.43 -1.68 5.19
C GLY A 34 4.59 -2.13 6.64
N LYS A 35 4.88 -3.42 6.86
CA LYS A 35 5.24 -3.96 8.17
C LYS A 35 6.55 -3.35 8.67
N GLY A 36 7.57 -3.25 7.83
CA GLY A 36 8.86 -2.62 8.17
C GLY A 36 8.72 -1.15 8.58
N ILE A 37 7.96 -0.36 7.82
CA ILE A 37 7.70 1.06 8.13
C ILE A 37 6.87 1.19 9.42
N THR A 38 5.90 0.32 9.64
CA THR A 38 5.08 0.30 10.86
C THR A 38 5.91 -0.03 12.10
N SER A 39 6.75 -1.06 12.03
CA SER A 39 7.67 -1.42 13.12
C SER A 39 8.70 -0.33 13.39
N PHE A 40 9.22 0.31 12.34
CA PHE A 40 10.12 1.46 12.48
C PHE A 40 9.44 2.63 13.17
N LYS A 41 8.21 2.98 12.75
CA LYS A 41 7.40 4.03 13.38
C LYS A 41 7.05 3.69 14.84
N LYS A 42 6.77 2.43 15.15
CA LYS A 42 6.51 1.95 16.51
C LYS A 42 7.75 2.11 17.40
N GLY A 43 8.91 1.65 16.92
CA GLY A 43 10.18 1.80 17.64
C GLY A 43 10.53 3.26 17.93
N LEU A 44 10.32 4.17 16.97
CA LEU A 44 10.52 5.60 17.20
C LEU A 44 9.53 6.20 18.21
N LYS A 45 8.28 5.72 18.26
CA LYS A 45 7.26 6.21 19.20
C LYS A 45 7.46 5.70 20.62
N ASP A 46 7.99 4.48 20.76
CA ASP A 46 8.42 3.95 22.05
C ASP A 46 9.58 4.78 22.63
N GLU A 47 10.41 5.38 21.77
CA GLU A 47 11.49 6.30 22.16
C GLU A 47 10.99 7.72 22.50
N VAL A 48 9.94 8.21 21.83
CA VAL A 48 9.47 9.61 21.94
C VAL A 48 8.28 9.78 22.91
N GLY A 49 7.73 8.70 23.47
CA GLY A 49 6.68 8.76 24.48
C GLY A 49 5.28 8.98 23.89
N ASP A 50 4.45 7.96 24.05
CA ASP A 50 3.01 7.83 23.80
C ASP A 50 2.36 8.72 22.71
N ALA A 51 2.00 8.07 21.60
CA ALA A 51 0.79 8.46 20.87
C ALA A 51 0.13 7.19 20.35
N LYS A 52 -0.87 6.65 21.04
CA LYS A 52 -1.69 5.54 20.57
C LYS A 52 -2.27 5.84 19.18
N THR A 53 -1.80 5.13 18.16
CA THR A 53 -2.56 4.94 16.92
C THR A 53 -2.75 3.44 16.80
N ALA A 54 -4.01 3.04 16.95
CA ALA A 54 -4.48 1.67 16.92
C ALA A 54 -3.83 0.88 15.78
N ASP A 55 -3.52 -0.37 16.11
CA ASP A 55 -3.11 -1.43 15.20
C ASP A 55 -4.14 -1.55 14.06
N VAL A 56 -3.91 -0.82 12.97
CA VAL A 56 -4.60 -1.06 11.70
C VAL A 56 -3.83 -2.20 11.05
N ASP A 57 -4.34 -3.42 11.21
CA ASP A 57 -3.90 -4.57 10.45
C ASP A 57 -4.30 -4.34 8.98
N PRO A 58 -3.36 -4.10 8.05
CA PRO A 58 -3.70 -3.82 6.66
C PRO A 58 -4.16 -5.06 5.89
N ALA A 59 -4.15 -6.26 6.51
CA ALA A 59 -4.65 -7.48 5.90
C ALA A 59 -6.17 -7.69 6.10
N ASP A 60 -6.78 -7.05 7.09
CA ASP A 60 -8.23 -7.16 7.37
C ASP A 60 -9.09 -6.16 6.58
N ASP A 61 -8.50 -5.14 5.97
CA ASP A 61 -9.21 -4.11 5.17
C ASP A 61 -9.33 -4.46 3.67
N ALA A 62 -9.24 -5.75 3.32
CA ALA A 62 -9.81 -6.24 2.07
C ALA A 62 -11.34 -6.24 2.22
N LEU A 63 -11.96 -5.06 2.09
CA LEU A 63 -13.41 -4.91 1.99
C LEU A 63 -13.91 -5.83 0.86
N ASP A 64 -14.55 -6.94 1.22
CA ASP A 64 -15.25 -7.82 0.28
C ASP A 64 -16.47 -7.07 -0.25
N VAL A 65 -16.27 -6.36 -1.36
CA VAL A 65 -17.30 -5.60 -2.06
C VAL A 65 -18.18 -6.49 -2.95
N THR A 66 -18.09 -7.82 -2.85
CA THR A 66 -18.97 -8.72 -3.60
C THR A 66 -20.32 -8.77 -2.88
N PRO A 67 -21.42 -8.26 -3.48
CA PRO A 67 -22.72 -8.32 -2.82
C PRO A 67 -23.12 -9.80 -2.68
N ARG A 68 -23.29 -10.29 -1.44
CA ARG A 68 -23.92 -11.59 -1.22
C ARG A 68 -25.36 -11.50 -1.68
N LYS A 69 -25.65 -12.06 -2.86
CA LYS A 69 -27.01 -12.28 -3.34
C LYS A 69 -27.71 -13.16 -2.31
N LYS A 70 -28.66 -12.58 -1.59
CA LYS A 70 -29.54 -13.27 -0.65
C LYS A 70 -30.79 -13.68 -1.43
N ASP A 71 -31.15 -14.96 -1.34
CA ASP A 71 -32.41 -15.52 -1.83
C ASP A 71 -33.64 -14.80 -1.25
#